data_AF-A0A8T5H0R9-F1
#
_entry.id   AF-A0A8T5H0R9-F1
#
_cell.length_a   1.000
_cell.length_b   1.000
_cell.length_c   1.000
_cell.angle_alpha   90.00
_cell.angle_beta   90.00
_cell.angle_gamma   90.00
#
_symmetry.space_group_name_H-M   'P 1'
#
loop_
_entity.id
_entity.type
_entity.pdbx_description
1 polymer ?
#
loop_
_entity_poly.entity_id
_entity_poly.type
_entity_poly.pdbx_seq_one_letter_code
_entity_poly.pdbx_strand_id
1 'polypeptide(L)'
;MAKFKEKCRRCKKNYVVVSWRNRFPVCYDCQKSQLDKPIEDPVFKKMFSIPEKFYKENMFLRDIKLKYLQFSELTEKQIEAFKKVVKEMKEGKDD
;
A
#
# COMPACT_ATOMS: atom_id res chain seq x y z
N MET A 1 12.07 13.54 -8.89
CA MET A 1 11.10 13.56 -10.02
C MET A 1 9.83 14.32 -9.63
N ALA A 2 9.14 15.00 -10.56
CA ALA A 2 7.86 15.63 -10.26
C ALA A 2 6.79 14.57 -9.94
N LYS A 3 6.26 14.58 -8.71
CA LYS A 3 5.20 13.66 -8.28
C LYS A 3 3.87 14.09 -8.91
N PHE A 4 3.50 13.47 -10.03
CA PHE A 4 2.19 13.68 -10.66
C PHE A 4 1.08 13.17 -9.75
N LYS A 5 -0.01 13.94 -9.64
CA LYS A 5 -1.19 13.57 -8.86
C LYS A 5 -2.40 13.54 -9.78
N GLU A 6 -3.15 12.45 -9.75
CA GLU A 6 -4.44 12.33 -10.46
C GLU A 6 -5.57 12.11 -9.46
N LYS A 7 -6.80 12.36 -9.92
CA LYS A 7 -7.99 12.01 -9.14
C LYS A 7 -8.14 10.51 -9.05
N CYS A 8 -8.55 10.02 -7.88
CA CYS A 8 -8.87 8.62 -7.67
C CYS A 8 -9.92 8.14 -8.69
N ARG A 9 -9.63 7.05 -9.40
CA ARG A 9 -10.56 6.46 -10.40
C ARG A 9 -11.90 6.02 -9.79
N ARG A 10 -11.94 5.71 -8.50
CA ARG A 10 -13.12 5.18 -7.80
C ARG A 10 -14.04 6.29 -7.27
N CYS A 11 -13.53 7.20 -6.44
CA CYS A 11 -14.35 8.29 -5.89
C CYS A 11 -14.31 9.59 -6.70
N LYS A 12 -13.31 9.79 -7.58
CA LYS A 12 -13.06 11.03 -8.34
C LYS A 12 -12.92 12.31 -7.51
N LYS A 13 -12.83 12.20 -6.18
CA LYS A 13 -12.73 13.32 -5.23
C LYS A 13 -11.29 13.55 -4.76
N ASN A 14 -10.62 12.48 -4.32
CA ASN A 14 -9.30 12.57 -3.70
C ASN A 14 -8.17 12.51 -4.75
N TYR A 15 -7.17 13.37 -4.60
CA TYR A 15 -5.94 13.32 -5.38
C TYR A 15 -4.98 12.28 -4.80
N VAL A 16 -4.34 11.52 -5.68
CA VAL A 16 -3.41 10.45 -5.34
C VAL A 16 -2.18 10.55 -6.22
N VAL A 17 -1.01 10.31 -5.63
CA VAL A 17 0.25 10.28 -6.37
C VAL A 17 0.22 9.11 -7.35
N VAL A 18 0.44 9.41 -8.63
CA VAL A 18 0.51 8.44 -9.70
C VAL A 18 1.94 8.25 -10.14
N SER A 19 2.30 7.00 -10.41
CA SER A 19 3.52 6.63 -11.10
C SER A 19 3.12 5.90 -12.38
N TRP A 20 4.00 5.81 -13.37
CA TRP A 20 3.71 5.07 -14.61
C TRP A 20 3.17 3.66 -14.31
N ARG A 21 3.71 2.99 -13.29
CA ARG A 21 3.32 1.63 -12.90
C ARG A 21 1.87 1.53 -12.42
N ASN A 22 1.27 2.62 -11.96
CA ASN A 22 -0.08 2.65 -11.39
C ASN A 22 -1.10 3.28 -12.34
N ARG A 23 -1.57 2.49 -13.32
CA ARG A 23 -2.61 2.91 -14.29
C ARG A 23 -3.99 3.17 -13.68
N PHE A 24 -4.27 2.60 -12.51
CA PHE A 24 -5.56 2.76 -11.80
C PHE A 24 -5.34 3.30 -10.39
N PRO A 25 -5.22 4.63 -10.22
CA PRO A 25 -4.92 5.20 -8.93
C PRO A 25 -6.17 5.23 -8.03
N VAL A 26 -6.06 4.61 -6.86
CA VAL A 26 -7.13 4.52 -5.86
C VAL A 26 -6.69 5.19 -4.56
N CYS A 27 -7.54 6.03 -3.97
CA CYS A 27 -7.25 6.70 -2.71
C CYS A 27 -7.34 5.73 -1.53
N TYR A 28 -6.60 6.05 -0.46
CA TYR A 28 -6.58 5.28 0.78
C TYR A 28 -8.01 5.04 1.29
N ASP A 29 -8.85 6.08 1.26
CA ASP A 29 -10.24 6.04 1.71
C ASP A 29 -11.08 4.96 0.99
N CYS A 30 -10.97 4.91 -0.34
CA CYS A 30 -11.62 3.89 -1.17
C CYS A 30 -11.05 2.48 -1.00
N GLN A 31 -9.81 2.35 -0.51
CA GLN A 31 -9.19 1.07 -0.20
C GLN A 31 -9.36 0.67 1.27
N LYS A 32 -9.72 1.61 2.15
CA LYS A 32 -9.80 1.40 3.60
C LYS A 32 -10.73 0.25 3.95
N SER A 33 -11.93 0.21 3.36
CA SER A 33 -12.90 -0.88 3.58
C SER A 33 -12.36 -2.27 3.20
N GLN A 34 -11.43 -2.32 2.23
CA GLN A 34 -10.79 -3.58 1.86
C GLN A 34 -9.58 -3.89 2.75
N LEU A 35 -8.87 -2.87 3.24
CA LEU A 35 -7.69 -3.01 4.11
C LEU A 35 -8.06 -3.31 5.57
N ASP A 36 -9.27 -2.98 5.99
CA ASP A 36 -9.76 -3.17 7.36
C ASP A 36 -10.16 -4.62 7.67
N LYS A 37 -10.09 -5.51 6.67
CA LYS A 37 -10.39 -6.93 6.86
C LYS A 37 -9.41 -7.57 7.86
N PRO A 38 -9.90 -8.49 8.72
CA PRO A 38 -9.07 -9.19 9.68
C PRO A 38 -8.02 -10.05 8.97
N ILE A 39 -6.84 -10.13 9.59
CA ILE A 39 -5.74 -11.00 9.16
C ILE A 39 -5.63 -12.12 10.18
N GLU A 40 -5.83 -13.36 9.73
CA GLU A 40 -5.84 -14.55 10.57
C GLU A 40 -4.42 -14.99 10.92
N ASP A 41 -3.46 -14.88 9.99
CA ASP A 41 -2.08 -15.28 10.24
C ASP A 41 -1.35 -14.32 11.20
N PRO A 42 -0.79 -14.83 12.31
CA PRO A 42 -0.08 -14.00 13.28
C PRO A 42 1.22 -13.40 12.71
N VAL A 43 1.86 -14.10 11.76
CA VAL A 43 3.09 -13.64 11.10
C VAL A 43 2.79 -12.42 10.23
N PHE A 44 1.78 -12.51 9.37
CA PHE A 44 1.38 -11.40 8.50
C PHE A 44 0.75 -10.26 9.30
N LYS A 45 0.01 -10.55 10.36
CA LYS A 45 -0.55 -9.55 11.27
C LYS A 45 0.55 -8.64 11.85
N LYS A 46 1.69 -9.20 12.28
CA LYS A 46 2.85 -8.41 12.73
C LYS A 46 3.48 -7.61 11.59
N MET A 47 3.63 -8.23 10.42
CA MET A 47 4.23 -7.58 9.25
C MET A 47 3.42 -6.36 8.78
N PHE A 48 2.08 -6.46 8.79
CA PHE A 48 1.18 -5.37 8.42
C PHE A 48 0.86 -4.41 9.58
N SER A 49 1.46 -4.63 10.76
CA SER A 49 1.37 -3.71 11.90
C SER A 49 2.31 -2.52 11.71
N ILE A 50 2.02 -1.70 10.69
CA ILE A 50 2.75 -0.47 10.38
C ILE A 50 1.84 0.74 10.55
N PRO A 51 2.39 1.93 10.83
CA PRO A 51 1.59 3.13 11.06
C PRO A 51 0.77 3.50 9.81
N GLU A 52 -0.48 3.93 10.03
CA GLU A 52 -1.44 4.24 8.96
C GLU A 52 -0.90 5.27 7.95
N LYS A 53 -0.03 6.17 8.40
CA LYS A 53 0.66 7.16 7.57
C LYS A 53 1.39 6.51 6.39
N PHE A 54 2.04 5.36 6.60
CA PHE A 54 2.77 4.63 5.57
C PHE A 54 1.82 4.11 4.48
N TYR A 55 0.65 3.61 4.87
CA TYR A 55 -0.38 3.21 3.92
C TYR A 55 -0.94 4.41 3.15
N LYS A 56 -1.07 5.58 3.76
CA LYS A 56 -1.53 6.79 3.08
C LYS A 56 -0.52 7.28 2.04
N GLU A 57 0.76 7.30 2.41
CA GLU A 57 1.84 7.81 1.57
C GLU A 57 2.23 6.82 0.45
N ASN A 58 2.17 5.51 0.71
CA ASN A 58 2.66 4.51 -0.23
C ASN A 58 1.56 3.56 -0.71
N MET A 59 1.29 3.61 -2.02
CA MET A 59 0.30 2.74 -2.67
C MET A 59 0.76 1.28 -2.77
N PHE A 60 2.07 1.01 -2.87
CA PHE A 60 2.61 -0.34 -2.95
C PHE A 60 2.33 -1.13 -1.66
N LEU A 61 2.50 -0.51 -0.49
CA LEU A 61 2.19 -1.15 0.80
C LEU A 61 0.72 -1.55 0.90
N ARG A 62 -0.18 -0.72 0.35
CA ARG A 62 -1.61 -1.04 0.25
C ARG A 62 -1.86 -2.20 -0.71
N ASP A 63 -1.21 -2.22 -1.87
CA ASP A 63 -1.35 -3.28 -2.87
C ASP A 63 -0.95 -4.65 -2.33
N ILE A 64 0.18 -4.74 -1.63
CA ILE A 64 0.65 -5.99 -1.00
C ILE A 64 -0.36 -6.48 0.04
N LYS A 65 -0.88 -5.58 0.89
CA LYS A 65 -1.88 -5.95 1.88
C LYS A 65 -3.18 -6.42 1.23
N LEU A 66 -3.63 -5.75 0.16
CA LEU A 66 -4.82 -6.17 -0.59
C LEU A 66 -4.62 -7.53 -1.27
N LYS A 67 -3.46 -7.79 -1.85
CA LYS A 67 -3.12 -9.10 -2.42
C LYS A 67 -3.17 -10.19 -1.37
N TYR A 68 -2.55 -9.97 -0.22
CA TYR A 68 -2.64 -10.92 0.89
C TYR A 68 -4.10 -11.14 1.32
N LEU A 69 -4.92 -10.09 1.42
CA LEU A 69 -6.34 -10.24 1.78
C LEU A 69 -7.20 -10.91 0.70
N GLN A 70 -6.75 -10.95 -0.56
CA GLN A 70 -7.45 -11.61 -1.66
C GLN A 70 -7.04 -13.07 -1.83
N PHE A 71 -5.74 -13.34 -1.73
CA PHE A 71 -5.17 -14.65 -2.01
C PHE A 71 -4.80 -15.43 -0.74
N SER A 72 -4.79 -14.77 0.43
CA SER A 72 -4.30 -15.29 1.72
C SER A 72 -2.85 -15.79 1.67
N GLU A 73 -2.10 -15.44 0.62
CA GLU A 73 -0.72 -15.83 0.42
C GLU A 73 0.10 -14.65 -0.13
N LEU A 74 1.39 -14.66 0.18
CA LEU A 74 2.39 -13.77 -0.40
C LEU A 74 3.66 -14.55 -0.68
N THR A 75 4.27 -14.25 -1.82
CA THR A 75 5.58 -14.79 -2.17
C THR A 75 6.67 -14.15 -1.31
N GLU A 76 7.77 -14.88 -1.09
CA GLU A 76 8.92 -14.39 -0.32
C GLU A 76 9.45 -13.06 -0.87
N LYS A 77 9.49 -12.93 -2.20
CA LYS A 77 9.88 -11.68 -2.88
C LYS A 77 8.97 -10.51 -2.54
N GLN A 78 7.66 -10.73 -2.43
CA GLN A 78 6.70 -9.69 -2.01
C GLN A 78 6.91 -9.30 -0.55
N ILE A 79 7.19 -10.28 0.32
CA ILE A 79 7.47 -10.06 1.73
C ILE A 79 8.75 -9.23 1.92
N GLU A 80 9.82 -9.61 1.22
CA GLU A 80 11.09 -8.91 1.23
C GLU A 80 10.94 -7.47 0.71
N ALA A 81 10.28 -7.29 -0.44
CA ALA A 81 10.04 -5.98 -1.01
C ALA A 81 9.21 -5.08 -0.07
N PHE A 82 8.18 -5.63 0.58
CA PHE A 82 7.39 -4.89 1.57
C PHE A 82 8.25 -4.43 2.74
N LYS A 83 9.04 -5.34 3.34
CA LYS A 83 9.94 -5.01 4.45
C LYS A 83 10.96 -3.94 4.05
N LYS A 84 11.53 -4.05 2.85
CA LYS A 84 12.48 -3.08 2.30
C LYS A 84 11.84 -1.70 2.18
N VAL A 85 10.67 -1.59 1.55
CA VAL A 85 9.97 -0.31 1.39
C VAL A 85 9.58 0.30 2.72
N VAL A 86 9.09 -0.50 3.69
CA VAL A 86 8.80 0.00 5.05
C VAL A 86 10.06 0.53 5.72
N LYS A 87 11.20 -0.14 5.53
CA LYS A 87 12.49 0.32 6.06
C LYS A 87 12.94 1.63 5.40
N GLU A 88 12.88 1.71 4.07
CA GLU A 88 13.21 2.92 3.29
C GLU A 88 12.35 4.13 3.71
N MET A 89 11.05 3.91 3.92
CA MET A 89 10.14 4.95 4.40
C MET A 89 10.41 5.38 5.85
N LYS A 90 10.90 4.48 6.71
CA LYS A 90 11.35 4.84 8.07
C LYS A 90 12.65 5.64 8.04
N GLU A 91 13.56 5.30 7.13
CA GLU A 91 14.85 5.97 6.96
C GLU A 91 14.76 7.27 6.16
N GLY A 92 13.59 7.62 5.62
CA GLY A 92 13.35 8.90 4.94
C GLY A 92 14.08 9.05 3.59
N LYS A 93 14.56 7.94 3.01
CA LYS A 93 15.15 7.94 1.66
C LYS A 93 14.03 7.81 0.63
N ASP A 94 13.47 8.96 0.27
CA ASP A 94 12.57 9.13 -0.87
C ASP A 94 13.45 9.34 -2.13
N ASP A 95 13.46 8.38 -3.06
CA ASP A 95 14.06 8.50 -4.41
C ASP A 95 13.06 9.17 -5.39
#